data_AF-A0A7V4YU05-F1
#
_entry.id   AF-A0A7V4YU05-F1
#
_cell.length_a   1.000
_cell.length_b   1.000
_cell.length_c   1.000
_cell.angle_alpha   90.00
_cell.angle_beta   90.00
_cell.angle_gamma   90.00
#
_symmetry.space_group_name_H-M   'P 1'
#
loop_
_entity.id
_entity.type
_entity.pdbx_description
1 polymer ?
#
loop_
_entity_poly.entity_id
_entity_poly.type
_entity_poly.pdbx_seq_one_letter_code
_entity_poly.pdbx_strand_id
1 'polypeptide(L)'
;MVTRNGFTLMTIDEFEQWMATRQVARTILTLQEHHTFSPGYANFKNNNHFALLVGMKNYHVNYNGWADIGQHFTTFPDGKIATGRSLESSPACIFGRNANAICIENIGYFDTGKD
;
A
#
# COMPACT_ATOMS: atom_id res chain seq x y z
N MET A 1 -3.93 -4.00 -15.86
CA MET A 1 -3.81 -2.83 -14.98
C MET A 1 -5.18 -2.18 -14.94
N VAL A 2 -5.72 -1.94 -13.74
CA VAL A 2 -7.06 -1.37 -13.56
C VAL A 2 -6.99 -0.23 -12.54
N THR A 3 -7.52 0.94 -12.88
CA THR A 3 -7.53 2.10 -11.99
C THR A 3 -8.96 2.45 -11.55
N ARG A 4 -9.18 2.56 -10.24
CA ARG A 4 -10.46 2.94 -9.61
C ARG A 4 -10.21 3.65 -8.29
N ASN A 5 -11.03 4.63 -7.93
CA ASN A 5 -10.97 5.34 -6.64
C ASN A 5 -9.61 5.95 -6.31
N GLY A 6 -8.83 6.36 -7.33
CA GLY A 6 -7.48 6.89 -7.15
C GLY A 6 -6.39 5.83 -6.91
N PHE A 7 -6.72 4.55 -6.99
CA PHE A 7 -5.77 3.45 -6.88
C PHE A 7 -5.64 2.73 -8.21
N THR A 8 -4.45 2.19 -8.49
CA THR A 8 -4.19 1.33 -9.64
C THR A 8 -3.78 -0.05 -9.14
N LEU A 9 -4.52 -1.08 -9.54
CA LEU A 9 -4.22 -2.49 -9.29
C LEU A 9 -3.55 -3.12 -10.50
N MET A 10 -2.50 -3.90 -10.26
CA MET A 10 -1.63 -4.50 -11.27
C MET A 10 -1.32 -5.96 -10.90
N THR A 11 -1.10 -6.80 -11.91
CA THR A 11 -0.32 -8.04 -11.72
C THR A 11 1.16 -7.69 -11.48
N ILE A 12 1.98 -8.66 -11.10
CA ILE A 12 3.42 -8.43 -10.92
C ILE A 12 4.09 -7.96 -12.22
N ASP A 13 3.81 -8.60 -13.36
CA ASP A 13 4.38 -8.21 -14.66
C ASP A 13 3.99 -6.77 -15.06
N GLU A 14 2.73 -6.39 -14.81
CA GLU A 14 2.25 -5.04 -15.07
C GLU A 14 2.92 -4.02 -14.13
N PHE A 15 3.14 -4.40 -12.87
CA PHE A 15 3.81 -3.55 -11.89
C PHE A 15 5.27 -3.32 -12.26
N GLU A 16 6.00 -4.34 -12.71
CA GLU A 16 7.40 -4.20 -13.14
C GLU A 16 7.52 -3.21 -14.32
N GLN A 17 6.66 -3.37 -15.34
CA GLN A 17 6.61 -2.46 -16.48
C GLN A 17 6.22 -1.04 -16.06
N TRP A 18 5.24 -0.90 -15.18
CA TRP A 18 4.81 0.39 -14.66
C TRP A 18 5.93 1.07 -13.86
N MET A 19 6.64 0.32 -13.00
CA MET A 19 7.69 0.84 -12.14
C MET A 19 8.92 1.28 -12.95
N ALA A 20 9.30 0.52 -13.99
CA ALA A 20 10.41 0.86 -14.87
C ALA A 20 10.26 2.22 -15.59
N THR A 21 9.03 2.72 -15.70
CA THR A 21 8.73 4.02 -16.33
C THR A 21 8.56 5.16 -15.33
N ARG A 22 8.67 4.92 -14.02
CA ARG A 22 8.50 5.96 -13.01
C ARG A 22 9.78 6.78 -12.87
N GLN A 23 9.61 8.11 -12.87
CA GLN A 23 10.62 9.04 -12.39
C GLN A 23 10.12 9.60 -11.07
N VAL A 24 10.97 9.53 -10.04
CA VAL A 24 10.69 10.09 -8.72
C VAL A 24 11.68 11.22 -8.47
N ALA A 25 11.16 12.42 -8.20
CA ALA A 25 11.99 13.60 -8.03
C ALA A 25 12.65 13.65 -6.64
N ARG A 26 11.99 13.11 -5.61
CA ARG A 26 12.57 13.06 -4.25
C ARG A 26 13.62 11.96 -4.09
N THR A 27 14.51 12.16 -3.12
CA THR A 27 15.45 11.12 -2.66
C THR A 27 14.70 10.00 -1.93
N ILE A 28 15.08 8.75 -2.25
CA ILE A 28 14.63 7.54 -1.56
C ILE A 28 15.88 6.80 -1.06
N LEU A 29 15.92 6.52 0.25
CA LEU A 29 17.06 5.87 0.93
C LEU A 29 16.63 4.60 1.68
N THR A 30 15.33 4.40 1.91
CA THR A 30 14.84 3.33 2.78
C THR A 30 13.58 2.70 2.19
N LEU A 31 13.52 1.37 2.25
CA LEU A 31 12.30 0.62 2.03
C LEU A 31 11.78 0.13 3.38
N GLN A 32 10.50 0.34 3.64
CA GLN A 32 9.79 -0.10 4.84
C GLN A 32 8.83 -1.22 4.44
N GLU A 33 8.94 -2.35 5.14
CA GLU A 33 8.01 -3.48 5.01
C GLU A 33 7.04 -3.46 6.19
N HIS A 34 5.75 -3.52 5.88
CA HIS A 34 4.66 -3.51 6.85
C HIS A 34 3.67 -4.64 6.57
N HIS A 35 2.90 -4.98 7.58
CA HIS A 35 1.60 -5.62 7.38
C HIS A 35 0.49 -4.69 7.87
N THR A 36 -0.72 -4.92 7.41
CA THR A 36 -1.87 -4.12 7.80
C THR A 36 -2.35 -4.40 9.22
N PHE A 37 -2.07 -5.60 9.76
CA PHE A 37 -2.74 -6.20 10.94
C PHE A 37 -4.25 -6.40 10.71
N SER A 38 -4.96 -5.36 10.27
CA SER A 38 -6.31 -5.42 9.75
C SER A 38 -6.44 -4.43 8.58
N PRO A 39 -6.94 -4.84 7.41
CA PRO A 39 -7.51 -6.16 7.08
C PRO A 39 -6.44 -7.27 6.97
N GLY A 40 -6.74 -8.49 7.42
CA GLY A 40 -5.92 -9.69 7.22
C GLY A 40 -6.39 -10.57 6.05
N TYR A 41 -5.81 -11.77 5.86
CA TYR A 41 -6.22 -12.65 4.74
C TYR A 41 -7.68 -13.09 4.87
N ALA A 42 -8.20 -13.29 6.09
CA ALA A 42 -9.61 -13.61 6.33
C ALA A 42 -10.58 -12.56 5.74
N ASN A 43 -10.13 -11.31 5.57
CA ASN A 43 -10.91 -10.22 4.98
C ASN A 43 -10.76 -10.14 3.46
N PHE A 44 -9.77 -10.81 2.86
CA PHE A 44 -9.55 -10.83 1.43
C PHE A 44 -10.46 -11.84 0.72
N LYS A 45 -11.15 -11.41 -0.33
CA LYS A 45 -12.17 -12.20 -1.05
C LYS A 45 -11.86 -12.38 -2.54
N ASN A 46 -10.61 -12.19 -2.96
CA ASN A 46 -10.13 -12.25 -4.35
C ASN A 46 -10.74 -11.22 -5.34
N ASN A 47 -11.76 -10.47 -4.94
CA ASN A 47 -12.44 -9.49 -5.79
C ASN A 47 -12.67 -8.13 -5.10
N ASN A 48 -12.13 -7.93 -3.90
CA ASN A 48 -12.40 -6.77 -3.05
C ASN A 48 -11.19 -5.84 -2.86
N HIS A 49 -10.14 -5.93 -3.67
CA HIS A 49 -8.91 -5.13 -3.57
C HIS A 49 -9.19 -3.64 -3.37
N PHE A 50 -9.99 -3.03 -4.25
CA PHE A 50 -10.33 -1.61 -4.15
C PHE A 50 -11.16 -1.28 -2.92
N ALA A 51 -12.03 -2.18 -2.46
CA ALA A 51 -12.81 -1.95 -1.26
C ALA A 51 -11.91 -1.94 -0.01
N LEU A 52 -10.91 -2.82 0.05
CA LEU A 52 -9.91 -2.83 1.12
C LEU A 52 -9.07 -1.55 1.11
N LEU A 53 -8.59 -1.10 -0.05
CA LEU A 53 -7.82 0.15 -0.19
C LEU A 53 -8.63 1.38 0.23
N VAL A 54 -9.88 1.48 -0.20
CA VAL A 54 -10.79 2.57 0.20
C VAL A 54 -11.05 2.52 1.70
N GLY A 55 -11.29 1.33 2.27
CA GLY A 55 -11.47 1.15 3.72
C GLY A 55 -10.26 1.62 4.52
N MET A 56 -9.06 1.19 4.14
CA MET A 56 -7.81 1.61 4.78
C MET A 56 -7.59 3.11 4.66
N LYS A 57 -7.76 3.69 3.46
CA LYS A 57 -7.65 5.15 3.26
C LYS A 57 -8.64 5.92 4.11
N ASN A 58 -9.90 5.48 4.16
CA ASN A 58 -10.93 6.14 4.97
C ASN A 58 -10.58 6.12 6.45
N TYR A 59 -10.06 5.00 6.97
CA TYR A 59 -9.59 4.92 8.34
C TYR A 59 -8.40 5.85 8.58
N HIS A 60 -7.39 5.81 7.71
CA HIS A 60 -6.21 6.69 7.79
C HIS A 60 -6.57 8.19 7.76
N VAL A 61 -7.48 8.59 6.88
CA VAL A 61 -7.87 10.00 6.74
C VAL A 61 -8.80 10.44 7.87
N ASN A 62 -9.91 9.72 8.08
CA ASN A 62 -10.97 10.19 8.97
C ASN A 62 -10.71 9.88 10.44
N TYR A 63 -9.99 8.80 10.75
CA TYR A 63 -9.71 8.41 12.13
C TYR A 63 -8.30 8.83 12.57
N ASN A 64 -7.28 8.59 11.75
CA ASN A 64 -5.90 8.99 12.10
C ASN A 64 -5.56 10.45 11.72
N GLY A 65 -6.41 11.14 10.96
CA GLY A 65 -6.18 12.52 10.52
C GLY A 65 -5.07 12.67 9.47
N TRP A 66 -4.74 11.60 8.74
CA TRP A 66 -3.70 11.64 7.71
C TRP A 66 -4.22 12.26 6.41
N ALA A 67 -3.32 12.77 5.57
CA ALA A 67 -3.69 13.33 4.27
C ALA A 67 -4.12 12.27 3.24
N ASP A 68 -3.66 11.03 3.40
CA ASP A 68 -3.93 9.91 2.50
C ASP A 68 -3.67 8.58 3.22
N ILE A 69 -3.91 7.46 2.52
CA ILE A 69 -3.44 6.14 2.89
C ILE A 69 -1.93 6.17 3.23
N GLY A 70 -1.46 5.31 4.15
CA GLY A 70 -0.10 5.43 4.72
C GLY A 70 1.01 4.99 3.78
N GLN A 71 0.78 3.88 3.09
CA GLN A 71 1.70 3.16 2.23
C GLN A 71 1.70 3.65 0.78
N HIS A 72 2.81 3.42 0.08
CA HIS A 72 2.91 3.69 -1.36
C HIS A 72 2.39 2.51 -2.17
N PHE A 73 2.59 1.29 -1.67
CA PHE A 73 2.17 0.06 -2.33
C PHE A 73 1.46 -0.85 -1.34
N THR A 74 0.41 -1.52 -1.82
CA THR A 74 -0.26 -2.60 -1.09
C THR A 74 -0.11 -3.90 -1.87
N THR A 75 0.39 -4.95 -1.24
CA THR A 75 0.42 -6.30 -1.82
C THR A 75 -0.77 -7.11 -1.31
N PHE A 76 -1.28 -8.01 -2.15
CA PHE A 76 -2.44 -8.83 -1.85
C PHE A 76 -2.10 -10.33 -1.87
N PRO A 77 -2.88 -11.18 -1.19
CA PRO A 77 -2.63 -12.62 -1.15
C PRO A 77 -2.65 -13.31 -2.52
N ASP A 78 -3.30 -12.70 -3.51
CA ASP A 78 -3.33 -13.20 -4.89
C ASP A 78 -2.16 -12.71 -5.76
N GLY A 79 -1.13 -12.12 -5.14
CA GLY A 79 0.08 -11.64 -5.82
C GLY A 79 -0.09 -10.32 -6.58
N LYS A 80 -1.28 -9.69 -6.53
CA LYS A 80 -1.47 -8.36 -7.13
C LYS A 80 -0.89 -7.27 -6.25
N ILE A 81 -0.55 -6.15 -6.88
CA ILE A 81 0.00 -4.96 -6.23
C ILE A 81 -0.87 -3.77 -6.58
N ALA A 82 -1.20 -2.93 -5.60
CA ALA A 82 -1.87 -1.66 -5.84
C ALA A 82 -1.02 -0.46 -5.43
N THR A 83 -1.16 0.64 -6.18
CA THR A 83 -0.65 1.94 -5.75
C THR A 83 -1.46 2.47 -4.57
N GLY A 84 -0.84 3.29 -3.74
CA GLY A 84 -1.44 4.03 -2.63
C GLY A 84 -1.04 5.50 -2.68
N ARG A 85 -0.35 5.97 -1.64
CA ARG A 85 0.18 7.33 -1.51
C ARG A 85 1.16 7.65 -2.64
N SER A 86 1.17 8.91 -3.08
CA SER A 86 2.12 9.44 -4.07
C SER A 86 3.57 9.10 -3.74
N LEU A 87 4.34 8.66 -4.73
CA LEU A 87 5.78 8.43 -4.62
C LEU A 87 6.56 9.73 -4.35
N GLU A 88 5.98 10.90 -4.58
CA GLU A 88 6.61 12.20 -4.28
C GLU A 88 6.38 12.66 -2.83
N SER A 89 5.62 11.90 -2.05
CA SER A 89 5.37 12.19 -0.64
C SER A 89 6.10 11.18 0.26
N SER A 90 6.38 11.56 1.51
CA SER A 90 6.78 10.58 2.53
C SER A 90 5.60 9.66 2.88
N PRO A 91 5.85 8.37 3.24
CA PRO A 91 4.80 7.50 3.76
C PRO A 91 4.34 7.95 5.15
N ALA A 92 3.31 7.30 5.69
CA ALA A 92 2.91 7.41 7.09
C ALA A 92 2.89 6.03 7.77
N CYS A 93 3.95 5.23 7.58
CA CYS A 93 3.98 3.85 8.07
C CYS A 93 4.77 3.70 9.39
N ILE A 94 5.93 4.36 9.53
CA ILE A 94 6.75 4.28 10.76
C ILE A 94 6.94 5.69 11.34
N PHE A 95 6.37 5.92 12.52
CA PHE A 95 6.54 7.16 13.26
C PHE A 95 8.03 7.48 13.46
N GLY A 96 8.44 8.71 13.09
CA GLY A 96 9.83 9.16 13.19
C GLY A 96 10.81 8.58 12.17
N ARG A 97 10.35 7.78 11.18
CA ARG A 97 11.21 7.13 10.17
C ARG A 97 10.72 7.26 8.72
N ASN A 98 9.74 8.11 8.44
CA ASN A 98 9.15 8.26 7.10
C ASN A 98 9.99 9.08 6.10
N ALA A 99 10.93 9.90 6.57
CA ALA A 99 11.75 10.71 5.67
C ALA A 99 12.55 9.84 4.69
N ASN A 100 12.51 10.20 3.40
CA ASN A 100 13.18 9.47 2.31
C ASN A 100 12.83 7.97 2.22
N ALA A 101 11.65 7.55 2.69
CA ALA A 101 11.25 6.15 2.68
C ALA A 101 10.22 5.82 1.58
N ILE A 102 10.21 4.58 1.12
CA ILE A 102 9.07 3.93 0.46
C ILE A 102 8.48 2.93 1.46
N CYS A 103 7.17 2.73 1.42
CA CYS A 103 6.48 1.80 2.29
C CYS A 103 5.64 0.86 1.45
N ILE A 104 5.90 -0.42 1.64
CA ILE A 104 5.13 -1.54 1.12
C ILE A 104 4.35 -2.11 2.30
N GLU A 105 3.04 -2.19 2.14
CA GLU A 105 2.16 -2.74 3.16
C GLU A 105 1.45 -3.98 2.62
N ASN A 106 1.68 -5.09 3.29
CA ASN A 106 1.17 -6.39 2.91
C ASN A 106 -0.17 -6.62 3.61
N ILE A 107 -1.25 -6.88 2.87
CA ILE A 107 -2.55 -7.24 3.46
C ILE A 107 -2.37 -8.52 4.27
N GLY A 108 -2.44 -8.47 5.60
CA GLY A 108 -2.19 -9.64 6.42
C GLY A 108 -1.98 -9.33 7.88
N TYR A 109 -2.04 -10.39 8.69
CA TYR A 109 -1.61 -10.36 10.08
C TYR A 109 -0.61 -11.50 10.32
N PHE A 110 0.68 -11.18 10.19
CA PHE A 110 1.76 -12.19 10.16
C PHE A 110 2.36 -12.52 11.54
N ASP A 111 1.66 -12.18 12.63
CA ASP A 111 2.01 -12.76 13.92
C ASP A 111 1.72 -14.26 13.90
N THR A 112 2.43 -15.02 14.73
CA THR A 112 2.33 -16.48 14.76
C THR A 112 0.88 -16.95 14.95
N GLY A 113 0.34 -17.66 13.96
CA GLY A 113 -1.00 -18.25 13.96
C GLY A 113 -2.14 -17.26 13.69
N LYS A 114 -1.87 -16.16 12.98
CA LYS A 114 -2.82 -15.09 12.71
C LYS A 114 -3.06 -14.80 11.23
N ASP A 115 -2.40 -15.54 10.35
CA ASP A 115 -2.54 -15.40 8.90
C ASP A 115 -3.95 -15.74 8.40
#